data_AF-A0AAU4MWF4-F1
#
_entry.id   AF-A0AAU4MWF4-F1
#
_cell.length_a   1.000
_cell.length_b   1.000
_cell.length_c   1.000
_cell.angle_alpha   90.00
_cell.angle_beta   90.00
_cell.angle_gamma   90.00
#
_symmetry.space_group_name_H-M   'P 1'
#
loop_
_entity.id
_entity.type
_entity.pdbx_description
1 polymer ?
#
loop_
_entity_poly.entity_id
_entity_poly.type
_entity_poly.pdbx_seq_one_letter_code
_entity_poly.pdbx_strand_id
1 'polypeptide(L)'
;MDDAIEAARAHQRATVYEELVDIATRLQLIVRLKNGVDPHVGSALHAVRFAVTMLWPTLPESSPPGYRHDSEDLLALAAQWREAALEIGEFAVEPPALRLVGDTTPPA
;
A
#
# COMPACT_ATOMS: atom_id res chain seq x y z
N MET A 1 -18.79 -9.62 31.57
CA MET A 1 -17.87 -8.47 31.62
C MET A 1 -16.81 -8.61 30.53
N ASP A 2 -16.21 -9.79 30.41
CA ASP A 2 -15.23 -10.11 29.36
C ASP A 2 -15.78 -9.98 27.92
N ASP A 3 -17.02 -10.43 27.68
CA ASP A 3 -17.66 -10.30 26.35
C ASP A 3 -17.83 -8.85 25.90
N ALA A 4 -18.14 -7.95 26.83
CA ALA A 4 -18.28 -6.52 26.54
C ALA A 4 -16.92 -5.86 26.23
N ILE A 5 -15.86 -6.30 26.91
CA ILE A 5 -14.50 -5.84 26.66
C ILE A 5 -14.00 -6.35 25.30
N GLU A 6 -14.26 -7.62 24.97
CA GLU A 6 -13.87 -8.16 23.66
C GLU A 6 -14.68 -7.56 22.51
N ALA A 7 -15.98 -7.30 22.70
CA ALA A 7 -16.78 -6.56 21.72
C ALA A 7 -16.23 -5.15 21.48
N ALA A 8 -15.86 -4.43 22.56
CA ALA A 8 -15.25 -3.10 22.44
C ALA A 8 -13.89 -3.14 21.72
N ARG A 9 -13.06 -4.16 22.00
CA ARG A 9 -11.78 -4.37 21.31
C ARG A 9 -11.97 -4.69 19.83
N ALA A 10 -12.95 -5.53 19.50
CA ALA A 10 -13.27 -5.86 18.11
C ALA A 10 -13.73 -4.62 17.35
N HIS A 11 -14.60 -3.81 17.95
CA HIS A 11 -15.03 -2.54 17.36
C HIS A 11 -13.85 -1.59 17.14
N GLN A 12 -12.99 -1.42 18.14
CA GLN A 12 -11.81 -0.56 18.01
C GLN A 12 -10.84 -1.05 16.93
N ARG A 13 -10.63 -2.37 16.79
CA ARG A 13 -9.82 -2.94 15.71
C ARG A 13 -10.41 -2.61 14.34
N ALA A 14 -11.73 -2.69 14.19
CA ALA A 14 -12.40 -2.33 12.94
C ALA A 14 -12.22 -0.84 12.61
N THR A 15 -12.39 0.06 13.60
CA THR A 15 -12.15 1.50 13.42
C THR A 15 -10.71 1.77 12.97
N VAL A 16 -9.73 1.19 13.66
CA VAL A 16 -8.31 1.37 13.32
C VAL A 16 -8.00 0.82 11.93
N TYR A 17 -8.59 -0.31 11.54
CA TYR A 17 -8.42 -0.87 10.21
C TYR A 17 -8.92 0.07 9.12
N GLU A 18 -10.12 0.63 9.27
CA GLU A 18 -10.70 1.58 8.31
C GLU A 18 -9.85 2.84 8.18
N GLU A 19 -9.37 3.39 9.31
CA GLU A 19 -8.47 4.55 9.32
C GLU A 19 -7.16 4.28 8.57
N LEU A 20 -6.55 3.11 8.80
CA LEU A 20 -5.32 2.74 8.13
C LEU A 20 -5.53 2.54 6.62
N VAL A 21 -6.66 1.98 6.20
CA VAL A 21 -7.01 1.84 4.77
C VAL A 21 -7.18 3.22 4.10
N ASP A 22 -7.84 4.18 4.76
CA ASP A 22 -7.96 5.56 4.25
C ASP A 22 -6.59 6.23 4.14
N ILE A 23 -5.74 6.09 5.18
CA ILE A 23 -4.38 6.63 5.17
C ILE A 23 -3.55 6.04 4.03
N ALA A 24 -3.59 4.72 3.81
CA ALA A 24 -2.90 4.08 2.70
C ALA A 24 -3.36 4.63 1.35
N THR A 25 -4.66 4.86 1.19
CA THR A 25 -5.24 5.45 -0.03
C THR A 25 -4.70 6.86 -0.26
N ARG A 26 -4.67 7.69 0.79
CA ARG A 26 -4.16 9.07 0.72
C ARG A 26 -2.66 9.12 0.42
N LEU A 27 -1.86 8.26 1.04
CA LEU A 27 -0.42 8.17 0.77
C LEU A 27 -0.15 7.71 -0.68
N GLN A 28 -0.92 6.74 -1.19
CA GLN A 28 -0.84 6.31 -2.58
C GLN A 28 -1.16 7.43 -3.57
N LEU A 29 -2.11 8.32 -3.25
CA LEU A 29 -2.40 9.50 -4.05
C LEU A 29 -1.22 10.48 -4.06
N ILE A 30 -0.56 10.71 -2.91
CA ILE A 30 0.62 11.57 -2.83
C ILE A 30 1.75 11.03 -3.70
N VAL A 31 2.02 9.72 -3.64
CA VAL A 31 3.01 9.05 -4.51
C VAL A 31 2.71 9.31 -5.98
N ARG A 32 1.43 9.18 -6.40
CA ARG A 32 1.02 9.36 -7.80
C ARG A 32 1.06 10.82 -8.29
N LEU A 33 0.94 11.79 -7.39
CA LEU A 33 0.95 13.22 -7.75
C LEU A 33 2.36 13.78 -7.96
N LYS A 34 3.41 13.11 -7.44
CA LYS A 34 4.77 13.63 -7.49
C LYS A 34 5.47 13.20 -8.78
N ASN A 35 6.10 14.17 -9.45
CA ASN A 35 7.03 13.90 -10.55
C ASN A 35 8.38 13.42 -9.98
N GLY A 36 8.42 12.18 -9.48
CA GLY A 36 9.61 11.53 -8.91
C GLY A 36 9.34 10.85 -7.57
N VAL A 37 10.23 9.94 -7.17
CA VAL A 37 10.09 9.16 -5.93
C VAL A 37 10.24 10.05 -4.70
N ASP A 38 9.34 9.91 -3.73
CA ASP A 38 9.50 10.42 -2.37
C ASP A 38 9.74 9.25 -1.40
N PRO A 39 11.00 9.00 -0.99
CA PRO A 39 11.30 7.87 -0.12
C PRO A 39 10.56 7.89 1.21
N HIS A 40 10.22 9.07 1.74
CA HIS A 40 9.52 9.17 3.02
C HIS A 40 8.03 8.83 2.87
N VAL A 41 7.38 9.32 1.82
CA VAL A 41 5.99 8.99 1.54
C VAL A 41 5.85 7.52 1.13
N GLY A 42 6.75 7.01 0.30
CA GLY A 42 6.80 5.59 -0.07
C GLY A 42 6.98 4.69 1.14
N SER A 43 7.96 5.00 2.01
CA SER A 43 8.14 4.30 3.29
C SER A 43 6.85 4.30 4.11
N ALA A 44 6.23 5.46 4.32
CA ALA A 44 5.01 5.56 5.11
C ALA A 44 3.86 4.73 4.52
N LEU A 45 3.71 4.75 3.19
CA LEU A 45 2.70 3.96 2.48
C LEU A 45 2.88 2.47 2.75
N HIS A 46 4.11 1.95 2.59
CA HIS A 46 4.39 0.53 2.79
C HIS A 46 4.25 0.10 4.27
N ALA A 47 4.51 0.98 5.24
CA ALA A 47 4.30 0.70 6.67
C ALA A 47 2.81 0.53 6.96
N VAL A 48 2.01 1.47 6.46
CA VAL A 48 0.56 1.44 6.68
C VAL A 48 -0.03 0.21 5.99
N ARG A 49 0.40 -0.10 4.76
CA ARG A 49 -0.04 -1.32 4.05
C ARG A 49 0.26 -2.58 4.83
N PHE A 50 1.47 -2.69 5.37
CA PHE A 50 1.88 -3.80 6.21
C PHE A 50 1.00 -3.91 7.47
N ALA A 51 0.74 -2.80 8.15
CA ALA A 51 -0.12 -2.76 9.34
C ALA A 51 -1.56 -3.20 9.06
N VAL A 52 -2.17 -2.72 7.98
CA VAL A 52 -3.52 -3.12 7.54
C VAL A 52 -3.58 -4.61 7.28
N THR A 53 -2.61 -5.14 6.53
CA THR A 53 -2.60 -6.56 6.19
C THR A 53 -2.37 -7.45 7.40
N MET A 54 -1.55 -7.03 8.37
CA MET A 54 -1.37 -7.73 9.66
C MET A 54 -2.66 -7.75 10.50
N LEU A 55 -3.46 -6.68 10.43
CA LEU A 55 -4.68 -6.53 11.22
C LEU A 55 -5.89 -7.26 10.59
N TRP A 56 -5.95 -7.33 9.25
CA TRP A 56 -7.09 -7.88 8.51
C TRP A 56 -7.54 -9.28 8.95
N PRO A 57 -6.65 -10.27 9.23
CA PRO A 57 -7.07 -11.60 9.69
C PRO A 57 -7.88 -11.61 10.99
N THR A 58 -7.83 -10.52 11.78
CA THR A 58 -8.59 -10.37 13.02
C THR A 58 -10.00 -9.78 12.80
N LEU A 59 -10.36 -9.46 11.56
CA LEU A 59 -11.58 -8.75 11.17
C LEU A 59 -12.34 -9.53 10.06
N PRO A 60 -13.06 -10.61 10.42
CA PRO A 60 -13.69 -11.51 9.45
C PRO A 60 -14.77 -10.85 8.58
N GLU A 61 -15.38 -9.75 9.05
CA GLU A 61 -16.41 -9.01 8.33
C GLU A 61 -15.85 -7.88 7.43
N SER A 62 -14.54 -7.62 7.50
CA SER A 62 -13.91 -6.53 6.74
C SER A 62 -13.48 -6.99 5.35
N SER A 63 -13.72 -6.13 4.35
CA SER A 63 -13.23 -6.36 2.99
C SER A 63 -11.69 -6.40 2.96
N PRO A 64 -11.09 -7.26 2.13
CA PRO A 64 -9.64 -7.33 1.99
C PRO A 64 -9.05 -5.98 1.54
N PRO A 65 -7.79 -5.68 1.89
CA PRO A 65 -7.11 -4.52 1.35
C PRO A 65 -7.01 -4.60 -0.18
N GLY A 66 -7.25 -3.48 -0.86
CA GLY A 66 -7.28 -3.39 -2.33
C GLY A 66 -5.90 -3.44 -3.03
N TYR A 67 -4.87 -3.93 -2.35
CA TYR A 67 -3.51 -4.12 -2.86
C TYR A 67 -3.04 -5.53 -2.51
N ARG A 68 -1.92 -5.98 -3.11
CA ARG A 68 -1.35 -7.30 -2.83
C ARG A 68 -1.06 -7.46 -1.33
N HIS A 69 -1.46 -8.58 -0.75
CA HIS A 69 -1.48 -8.78 0.70
C HIS A 69 -1.27 -10.24 1.11
N ASP A 70 -0.75 -11.07 0.20
CA ASP A 70 -0.35 -12.43 0.51
C ASP A 70 0.84 -12.48 1.47
N SER A 71 1.03 -13.61 2.15
CA SER A 71 2.10 -13.75 3.14
C SER A 71 3.51 -13.59 2.56
N GLU A 72 3.71 -13.86 1.26
CA GLU A 72 4.99 -13.65 0.60
C GLU A 72 5.28 -12.16 0.43
N ASP A 73 4.27 -11.37 0.03
CA ASP A 73 4.35 -9.91 -0.05
C ASP A 73 4.69 -9.27 1.31
N LEU A 74 4.09 -9.78 2.39
CA LEU A 74 4.38 -9.32 3.75
C LEU A 74 5.82 -9.61 4.18
N LEU A 75 6.31 -10.81 3.89
CA LEU A 75 7.69 -11.19 4.19
C LEU A 75 8.68 -10.35 3.37
N ALA A 76 8.36 -10.09 2.09
CA ALA A 76 9.14 -9.21 1.24
C ALA A 76 9.17 -7.77 1.79
N LEU A 77 8.02 -7.20 2.18
CA LEU A 77 7.93 -5.87 2.78
C LEU A 77 8.74 -5.76 4.08
N ALA A 78 8.67 -6.77 4.95
CA ALA A 78 9.42 -6.79 6.20
C ALA A 78 10.93 -6.95 5.99
N ALA A 79 11.34 -7.79 5.03
CA ALA A 79 12.74 -8.07 4.74
C ALA A 79 13.43 -6.96 3.91
N GLN A 80 12.68 -6.30 3.02
CA GLN A 80 13.21 -5.36 2.01
C GLN A 80 12.62 -3.96 2.19
N TRP A 81 12.50 -3.52 3.45
CA TRP A 81 11.87 -2.24 3.81
C TRP A 81 12.46 -1.04 3.04
N ARG A 82 13.77 -1.04 2.78
CA ARG A 82 14.45 0.03 2.03
C ARG A 82 14.05 0.02 0.55
N GLU A 83 13.99 -1.15 -0.08
CA GLU A 83 13.63 -1.30 -1.49
C GLU A 83 12.15 -0.97 -1.71
N ALA A 84 11.27 -1.37 -0.77
CA ALA A 84 9.88 -0.97 -0.74
C ALA A 84 9.74 0.55 -0.58
N ALA A 85 10.47 1.17 0.35
CA ALA A 85 10.49 2.62 0.55
C ALA A 85 10.91 3.41 -0.70
N LEU A 86 11.79 2.84 -1.51
CA LEU A 86 12.31 3.47 -2.71
C LEU A 86 11.56 3.05 -3.99
N GLU A 87 10.54 2.19 -3.87
CA GLU A 87 9.78 1.62 -4.99
C GLU A 87 10.71 0.99 -6.05
N ILE A 88 11.67 0.16 -5.62
CA ILE A 88 12.64 -0.49 -6.48
C ILE A 88 12.29 -1.97 -6.66
N GLY A 89 12.59 -2.54 -7.84
CA GLY A 89 12.48 -3.97 -8.08
C GLY A 89 11.03 -4.45 -8.08
N GLU A 90 10.70 -5.41 -7.21
CA GLU A 90 9.34 -5.95 -7.09
C GLU A 90 8.30 -4.96 -6.54
N PHE A 91 8.76 -3.86 -5.93
CA PHE A 91 7.90 -2.80 -5.38
C PHE A 91 7.71 -1.61 -6.33
N ALA A 92 8.35 -1.64 -7.51
CA ALA A 92 8.25 -0.55 -8.46
C ALA A 92 6.81 -0.39 -8.97
N VAL A 93 6.31 0.86 -8.96
CA VAL A 93 5.04 1.18 -9.62
C VAL A 93 5.22 0.99 -11.12
N GLU A 94 4.32 0.20 -11.73
CA GLU A 94 4.35 -0.02 -13.17
C GLU A 94 4.25 1.33 -13.91
N PRO A 95 5.25 1.69 -14.72
CA PRO A 95 5.22 2.97 -15.42
C PRO A 95 4.07 2.96 -16.44
N PRO A 96 3.43 4.12 -16.68
CA PRO A 96 2.38 4.21 -17.68
C PRO A 96 2.94 3.76 -19.05
N ALA A 97 2.16 2.97 -19.79
CA ALA A 97 2.55 2.48 -21.10
C ALA A 97 2.92 3.66 -22.01
N LEU A 98 4.19 3.76 -22.37
CA LEU A 98 4.68 4.81 -23.26
C LEU A 98 4.16 4.56 -24.67
N ARG A 99 3.48 5.55 -25.25
CA ARG A 99 3.10 5.55 -26.67
C ARG A 99 4.19 6.23 -27.47
N LEU A 100 4.81 5.49 -28.40
CA LEU A 100 5.70 6.06 -29.41
C LEU A 100 4.90 7.03 -30.28
N VAL A 101 5.28 8.31 -30.24
CA VAL A 101 4.82 9.34 -31.19
C VAL A 101 5.99 9.59 -32.13
N GLY A 102 5.90 9.06 -33.35
CA GLY A 102 6.85 9.35 -34.41
C GLY A 102 6.33 10.47 -35.30
N ASP A 103 7.18 11.43 -35.65
CA ASP A 103 6.94 12.27 -36.82
C ASP A 103 6.99 11.38 -38.06
N THR A 104 5.97 11.46 -38.91
CA THR A 104 5.86 10.67 -40.15
C THR A 104 6.87 11.07 -41.23
N THR A 105 7.88 11.87 -40.89
CA THR A 105 8.90 12.36 -41.82
C THR A 105 10.19 11.56 -41.61
N PRO A 106 10.61 10.73 -42.57
CA PRO A 106 11.89 10.04 -42.49
C PRO A 106 13.06 11.04 -42.41
N PRO A 107 14.11 10.76 -41.63
CA PRO A 107 15.32 11.57 -41.64
C PRO A 107 15.98 11.49 -43.03
N ALA A 108 16.40 12.64 -43.55
CA ALA A 108 17.05 12.80 -44.85
C ALA A 108 18.50 12.26 -44.87
#